data_AF-A0A1M7PDU1-F1
#
_entry.id   AF-A0A1M7PDU1-F1
#
_cell.length_a   1.000
_cell.length_b   1.000
_cell.length_c   1.000
_cell.angle_alpha   90.00
_cell.angle_beta   90.00
_cell.angle_gamma   90.00
#
_symmetry.space_group_name_H-M   'P 1'
#
loop_
_entity.id
_entity.type
_entity.pdbx_description
1 polymer ?
#
loop_
_entity_poly.entity_id
_entity_poly.type
_entity_poly.pdbx_seq_one_letter_code
_entity_poly.pdbx_strand_id
1 'polypeptide(L)' 'MEWSEINCIISALEALIEKYETSLKSGALNEDDRSDVSNDLAYAEILKGKYEEMRTKAAG' A
#
# COMPACT_ATOMS: atom_id res chain seq x y z
N MET A 1 -19.26 3.35 -0.16
CA MET A 1 -18.06 4.00 -0.69
C MET A 1 -18.19 3.96 -2.20
N GLU A 2 -18.12 5.12 -2.81
CA GLU A 2 -18.26 5.29 -4.25
C GLU A 2 -17.05 4.68 -4.98
N TRP A 3 -17.25 4.26 -6.23
CA TRP A 3 -16.18 3.69 -7.05
C TRP A 3 -14.98 4.63 -7.19
N SER A 4 -15.22 5.94 -7.25
CA SER A 4 -14.18 6.98 -7.29
C SER A 4 -13.37 7.05 -5.99
N GLU A 5 -14.01 6.92 -4.84
CA GLU A 5 -13.34 6.90 -3.53
C GLU A 5 -12.44 5.67 -3.39
N ILE A 6 -12.93 4.49 -3.83
CA ILE A 6 -12.14 3.26 -3.79
C ILE A 6 -10.88 3.38 -4.66
N ASN A 7 -11.00 3.90 -5.88
CA ASN A 7 -9.82 4.09 -6.75
C ASN A 7 -8.85 5.14 -6.20
N CYS A 8 -9.35 6.20 -5.59
CA CYS A 8 -8.50 7.20 -4.93
C CYS A 8 -7.65 6.55 -3.83
N ILE A 9 -8.25 5.68 -3.01
CA ILE A 9 -7.53 4.96 -1.95
C ILE A 9 -6.52 3.97 -2.55
N ILE A 10 -6.88 3.23 -3.60
CA ILE A 10 -5.95 2.31 -4.27
C ILE A 10 -4.73 3.08 -4.80
N SER A 11 -4.92 4.20 -5.49
CA SER A 11 -3.80 5.00 -6.00
C SER A 11 -2.92 5.57 -4.89
N ALA A 12 -3.50 5.96 -3.75
CA ALA A 12 -2.74 6.39 -2.59
C ALA A 12 -1.90 5.25 -1.99
N LEU A 13 -2.46 4.04 -1.91
CA LEU A 13 -1.75 2.85 -1.44
C LEU A 13 -0.62 2.45 -2.38
N GLU A 14 -0.82 2.57 -3.70
CA GLU A 14 0.23 2.31 -4.70
C GLU A 14 1.44 3.25 -4.53
N ALA A 15 1.18 4.55 -4.39
CA ALA A 15 2.24 5.53 -4.14
C ALA A 15 2.96 5.28 -2.80
N LEU A 16 2.22 4.84 -1.78
CA LEU A 16 2.79 4.51 -0.47
C LEU A 16 3.70 3.27 -0.53
N ILE A 17 3.25 2.21 -1.22
CA ILE A 17 4.01 0.99 -1.46
C ILE A 17 5.33 1.32 -2.19
N GLU A 18 5.27 2.10 -3.26
CA GLU A 18 6.46 2.53 -4.02
C GLU A 18 7.47 3.27 -3.13
N LYS A 19 6.98 4.14 -2.24
CA LYS A 19 7.82 4.87 -1.28
C LYS A 19 8.52 3.92 -0.30
N TYR A 20 7.80 2.94 0.26
CA TYR A 20 8.39 1.96 1.18
C TYR A 20 9.42 1.08 0.48
N GLU A 21 9.11 0.56 -0.71
CA GLU A 21 10.08 -0.20 -1.50
C GLU A 21 11.35 0.60 -1.80
N THR A 22 11.19 1.86 -2.21
CA THR A 22 12.32 2.77 -2.48
C THR A 22 13.16 2.97 -1.22
N SER A 23 12.51 3.16 -0.07
CA SER A 23 13.19 3.34 1.23
C SER A 23 13.99 2.09 1.62
N LEU A 24 13.40 0.89 1.46
CA LEU A 24 14.07 -0.39 1.73
C LEU A 24 15.26 -0.66 0.80
N LYS A 25 15.14 -0.28 -0.48
CA LYS A 25 16.20 -0.40 -1.50
C LYS A 25 17.32 0.61 -1.31
N SER A 26 17.04 1.78 -0.73
CA SER A 26 18.02 2.87 -0.56
C SER A 26 19.21 2.51 0.35
N GLY A 27 19.05 1.52 1.24
CA GLY A 27 20.08 1.15 2.21
C GLY A 27 20.29 2.17 3.34
N ALA A 28 19.49 3.25 3.39
CA ALA A 28 19.64 4.33 4.37
C ALA A 28 19.02 4.01 5.76
N LEU A 29 18.22 2.94 5.85
CA LEU A 29 17.53 2.53 7.08
C LEU A 29 18.44 1.66 7.95
N ASN A 30 18.38 1.87 9.27
CA ASN A 30 18.93 0.92 10.24
C ASN A 30 18.06 -0.36 10.30
N GLU A 31 18.46 -1.34 11.11
CA GLU A 31 17.78 -2.64 11.19
C GLU A 31 16.34 -2.53 11.73
N ASP A 32 16.13 -1.73 12.77
CA ASP A 32 14.81 -1.52 13.37
C ASP A 32 13.86 -0.80 12.40
N ASP A 33 14.30 0.30 11.80
CA ASP A 33 13.54 1.06 10.81
C ASP A 33 13.24 0.22 9.56
N ARG A 34 14.16 -0.68 9.16
CA ARG A 34 13.93 -1.60 8.04
C ARG A 34 12.83 -2.60 8.37
N SER A 35 12.81 -3.11 9.61
CA SER A 35 11.76 -4.01 10.08
C SER A 35 10.39 -3.32 10.07
N ASP A 36 10.33 -2.10 10.61
CA ASP A 36 9.11 -1.29 10.65
C ASP A 36 8.59 -0.98 9.24
N VAL A 37 9.46 -0.50 8.34
CA VAL A 37 9.07 -0.22 6.95
C VAL A 37 8.65 -1.48 6.19
N SER A 38 9.25 -2.64 6.50
CA SER A 38 8.84 -3.91 5.89
C SER A 38 7.45 -4.36 6.37
N ASN A 39 7.15 -4.16 7.65
CA ASN A 39 5.82 -4.43 8.21
C ASN A 39 4.76 -3.48 7.63
N ASP A 40 5.09 -2.19 7.52
CA ASP A 40 4.21 -1.19 6.92
C ASP A 40 3.93 -1.47 5.44
N LEU A 41 4.95 -1.91 4.69
CA LEU A 41 4.81 -2.37 3.31
C LEU A 41 3.82 -3.54 3.21
N ALA A 42 4.03 -4.59 4.00
CA ALA A 42 3.14 -5.76 3.99
C ALA A 42 1.70 -5.37 4.36
N TYR A 43 1.52 -4.47 5.33
CA TYR A 43 0.19 -3.98 5.69
C TYR A 43 -0.47 -3.17 4.57
N ALA A 44 0.28 -2.29 3.89
CA ALA A 44 -0.22 -1.51 2.76
C ALA A 44 -0.64 -2.41 1.58
N GLU A 45 0.10 -3.47 1.28
CA GLU A 45 -0.26 -4.47 0.26
C GLU A 45 -1.56 -5.22 0.60
N ILE A 46 -1.71 -5.65 1.86
CA ILE A 46 -2.95 -6.30 2.34
C ILE A 46 -4.14 -5.34 2.21
N LEU A 47 -3.97 -4.08 2.61
CA LEU A 47 -5.02 -3.07 2.46
C LEU A 47 -5.38 -2.84 1.00
N LYS A 48 -4.38 -2.74 0.11
CA LYS A 48 -4.60 -2.58 -1.33
C LYS A 48 -5.47 -3.72 -1.87
N GLY A 49 -5.12 -4.98 -1.55
CA GLY A 49 -5.91 -6.15 -1.97
C GLY A 49 -7.37 -6.07 -1.50
N LYS A 50 -7.62 -5.64 -0.26
CA LYS A 50 -9.00 -5.43 0.26
C LYS A 50 -9.76 -4.36 -0.54
N TYR A 51 -9.12 -3.24 -0.88
CA TYR A 51 -9.77 -2.20 -1.68
C TYR A 51 -9.98 -2.64 -3.15
N GLU A 52 -9.10 -3.46 -3.71
CA GLU A 52 -9.29 -4.05 -5.04
C GLU A 52 -10.49 -5.02 -5.07
N GLU A 53 -10.66 -5.83 -4.01
CA GLU A 53 -11.86 -6.66 -3.83
C GLU A 53 -13.13 -5.80 -3.72
N MET A 54 -13.07 -4.71 -2.95
CA MET A 54 -14.19 -3.77 -2.83
C MET A 54 -14.53 -3.11 -4.17
N ARG A 55 -13.51 -2.72 -4.95
CA ARG A 55 -13.69 -2.15 -6.30
C ARG A 55 -14.39 -3.14 -7.22
N THR A 56 -13.99 -4.40 -7.17
CA THR A 56 -14.58 -5.48 -7.98
C THR A 56 -16.05 -5.70 -7.61
N LYS A 57 -16.38 -5.71 -6.32
CA LYS A 57 -17.77 -5.81 -5.83
C LYS A 57 -18.63 -4.60 -6.18
N ALA A 58 -18.04 -3.41 -6.33
CA ALA A 58 -18.75 -2.20 -6.72
C ALA A 58 -18.96 -2.09 -8.24
N ALA A 59 -18.22 -2.86 -9.04
CA ALA A 59 -18.30 -2.86 -10.50
C ALA A 59 -19.23 -3.95 -11.08
N GLY A 60 -19.64 -4.93 -10.25
CA GLY A 60 -20.59 -5.99 -10.58
C GLY A 60 -21.92 -5.80 -9.87
#